data_AF-A0A7J8TBV7-F1
#
_entry.id   AF-A0A7J8TBV7-F1
#
_cell.length_a   1.000
_cell.length_b   1.000
_cell.length_c   1.000
_cell.angle_alpha   90.00
_cell.angle_beta   90.00
_cell.angle_gamma   90.00
#
_symmetry.space_group_name_H-M   'P 1'
#
loop_
_entity.id
_entity.type
_entity.pdbx_description
1 polymer ?
#
loop_
_entity_poly.entity_id
_entity_poly.type
_entity_poly.pdbx_seq_one_letter_code
_entity_poly.pdbx_strand_id
1 'polypeptide(L)'
;MLVDHALELPLHWRMPRLEARWFIDVYEKNKDKNPIILELAILDYNIVQSIHQEDLRYVSTWWEELGLGKRFNFARDRLMENFLWSAGMIIAPEDGKSRIFHTMVNALITDIDDVYDVYGTLDELELFTDVVERWDINEIHRLPDYMKIYYHALYNSVNEMAFDTLKEQGIDVIPFLKKLWTDLCKAYLVEAKWYYTGYTPTLQEYIDNAWISVGGSLMLAHSYLVTDHITEEGLHNIQENYSDIIYGSSLIIRLTNDLGTSPHELKRGDIPKSVQCYMYESGVSEEEEAREHIRKLIDATWKKINEDQMAKLPFSRKFIEICKNIARVSLLMYQNGKETKDRVLSLFVHPISLPK
;
A
#
# COMPACT_ATOMS: atom_id res chain seq x y z
N MET A 1 -3.70 24.36 -17.91
CA MET A 1 -4.36 23.70 -16.75
C MET A 1 -4.83 22.28 -17.07
N LEU A 2 -5.84 22.05 -17.93
CA LEU A 2 -6.29 20.68 -18.25
C LEU A 2 -5.21 19.84 -18.95
N VAL A 3 -4.51 20.42 -19.94
CA VAL A 3 -3.43 19.75 -20.68
C VAL A 3 -2.26 19.43 -19.76
N ASP A 4 -1.79 20.41 -18.97
CA ASP A 4 -0.68 20.20 -18.02
C ASP A 4 -1.01 19.12 -16.99
N HIS A 5 -2.26 19.09 -16.51
CA HIS A 5 -2.73 18.04 -15.60
C HIS A 5 -2.70 16.67 -16.28
N ALA A 6 -3.18 16.53 -17.51
CA ALA A 6 -3.11 15.26 -18.23
C ALA A 6 -1.67 14.80 -18.53
N LEU A 7 -0.74 15.74 -18.77
CA LEU A 7 0.68 15.46 -18.99
C LEU A 7 1.40 15.06 -17.69
N GLU A 8 1.00 15.58 -16.53
CA GLU A 8 1.54 15.17 -15.22
C GLU A 8 1.20 13.70 -14.91
N LEU A 9 -0.05 13.29 -15.17
CA LEU A 9 -0.50 11.91 -14.99
C LEU A 9 -1.79 11.72 -15.81
N PRO A 10 -1.92 10.67 -16.64
CA PRO A 10 -3.15 10.44 -17.40
C PRO A 10 -4.30 10.02 -16.47
N LEU A 11 -5.54 10.34 -16.86
CA LEU A 11 -6.74 10.07 -16.05
C LEU A 11 -6.84 8.61 -15.56
N HIS A 12 -6.45 7.64 -16.40
CA HIS A 12 -6.49 6.21 -16.07
C HIS A 12 -5.64 5.86 -14.84
N TRP A 13 -4.59 6.63 -14.56
CA TRP A 13 -3.64 6.40 -13.48
C TRP A 13 -3.90 7.28 -12.26
N ARG A 14 -4.91 8.16 -12.32
CA ARG A 14 -5.23 9.07 -11.22
C ARG A 14 -6.13 8.41 -10.19
N MET A 15 -5.88 8.71 -8.91
CA MET A 15 -6.77 8.33 -7.81
C MET A 15 -8.11 9.06 -7.94
N PRO A 16 -9.25 8.35 -8.11
CA PRO A 16 -10.54 8.97 -8.43
C PRO A 16 -10.99 10.05 -7.45
N ARG A 17 -10.78 9.82 -6.15
CA ARG A 17 -11.22 10.74 -5.10
C ARG A 17 -10.48 12.08 -5.11
N LEU A 18 -9.17 12.06 -5.40
CA LEU A 18 -8.38 13.28 -5.53
C LEU A 18 -8.71 14.00 -6.84
N GLU A 19 -8.91 13.22 -7.91
CA GLU A 19 -9.32 13.79 -9.20
C GLU A 19 -10.68 14.48 -9.10
N ALA A 20 -11.64 13.90 -8.38
CA ALA A 20 -12.92 14.52 -8.11
C ALA A 20 -12.77 15.87 -7.40
N ARG A 21 -11.91 15.96 -6.37
CA ARG A 21 -11.65 17.22 -5.66
C ARG A 21 -11.15 18.30 -6.60
N TRP A 22 -10.13 17.97 -7.40
CA TRP A 22 -9.56 18.91 -8.36
C TRP A 22 -10.57 19.30 -9.44
N PHE A 23 -11.29 18.31 -9.99
CA PHE A 23 -12.19 18.54 -11.11
C PHE A 23 -13.44 19.33 -10.71
N ILE A 24 -13.91 19.25 -9.46
CA ILE A 24 -14.98 20.14 -8.95
C ILE A 24 -14.58 21.61 -9.11
N ASP A 25 -13.36 21.99 -8.73
CA ASP A 25 -12.88 23.38 -8.85
C ASP A 25 -12.73 23.81 -10.32
N VAL A 26 -12.40 22.88 -11.21
CA VAL A 26 -12.34 23.12 -12.65
C VAL A 26 -13.74 23.31 -13.24
N TYR A 27 -14.67 22.43 -12.86
CA TYR A 27 -16.04 22.41 -13.36
C TYR A 27 -16.83 23.64 -12.91
N GLU A 28 -16.59 24.13 -11.69
CA GLU A 28 -17.17 25.38 -11.19
C GLU A 28 -16.83 26.59 -12.09
N LYS A 29 -15.60 26.63 -12.64
CA LYS A 29 -15.14 27.71 -13.53
C LYS A 29 -15.64 27.57 -14.97
N ASN A 30 -16.24 26.43 -15.31
CA ASN A 30 -16.78 26.20 -16.64
C ASN A 30 -18.02 27.09 -16.89
N LYS A 31 -18.08 27.71 -18.07
CA LYS A 31 -19.20 28.57 -18.49
C LYS A 31 -20.47 27.76 -18.77
N ASP A 32 -20.31 26.53 -19.26
CA ASP A 32 -21.40 25.63 -19.65
C ASP A 32 -21.74 24.62 -18.54
N LYS A 33 -21.36 24.92 -17.28
CA LYS A 33 -21.62 24.01 -16.16
C LYS A 33 -23.11 23.83 -15.92
N ASN A 34 -23.49 22.62 -15.54
CA ASN A 34 -24.81 22.35 -14.98
C ASN A 34 -24.73 22.60 -13.46
N PRO A 35 -25.46 23.59 -12.92
CA PRO A 35 -25.39 23.93 -11.50
C PRO A 35 -25.87 22.80 -10.58
N ILE A 36 -26.85 22.00 -11.03
CA ILE A 36 -27.37 20.86 -10.25
C ILE A 36 -26.29 19.77 -10.11
N ILE A 37 -25.53 19.52 -11.17
CA ILE A 37 -24.42 18.54 -11.14
C ILE A 37 -23.29 19.03 -10.22
N LEU A 38 -22.96 20.33 -10.28
CA LEU A 38 -21.94 20.90 -9.40
C LEU A 38 -22.34 20.83 -7.92
N GLU A 39 -23.58 21.20 -7.60
CA GLU A 39 -24.11 21.15 -6.24
C GLU A 39 -24.11 19.70 -5.72
N LEU A 40 -24.59 18.75 -6.53
CA LEU A 40 -24.56 17.33 -6.18
C LEU A 40 -23.14 16.83 -5.93
N ALA A 41 -22.18 17.19 -6.80
CA ALA A 41 -20.78 16.77 -6.64
C ALA A 41 -20.16 17.32 -5.34
N ILE A 42 -20.47 18.56 -4.96
CA ILE A 42 -19.99 19.17 -3.70
C ILE A 42 -20.62 18.49 -2.48
N LEU A 43 -21.94 18.26 -2.51
CA LEU A 43 -22.66 17.60 -1.43
C LEU A 43 -22.18 16.16 -1.22
N ASP A 44 -22.12 15.38 -2.29
CA ASP A 44 -21.62 14.00 -2.25
C ASP A 44 -20.17 13.94 -1.76
N TYR A 45 -19.31 14.86 -2.24
CA TYR A 45 -17.94 14.94 -1.76
C TYR A 45 -17.89 15.17 -0.25
N ASN A 46 -18.66 16.13 0.28
CA ASN A 46 -18.65 16.40 1.72
C ASN A 46 -19.25 15.27 2.57
N ILE A 47 -20.27 14.56 2.07
CA ILE A 47 -20.85 13.38 2.74
C ILE A 47 -19.84 12.24 2.82
N VAL A 48 -19.16 11.91 1.72
CA VAL A 48 -18.14 10.86 1.75
C VAL A 48 -16.93 11.28 2.60
N GLN A 49 -16.60 12.57 2.65
CA GLN A 49 -15.56 13.06 3.54
C GLN A 49 -15.92 12.84 5.02
N SER A 50 -17.17 13.04 5.43
CA SER A 50 -17.57 12.79 6.83
C SER A 50 -17.54 11.30 7.18
N ILE A 51 -17.88 10.42 6.25
CA ILE A 51 -17.72 8.97 6.42
C ILE A 51 -16.25 8.60 6.62
N HIS A 52 -15.35 9.14 5.79
CA HIS A 52 -13.91 8.92 5.97
C HIS A 52 -13.38 9.45 7.31
N GLN A 53 -13.91 10.57 7.80
CA GLN A 53 -13.54 11.08 9.13
C GLN A 53 -13.99 10.15 10.26
N GLU A 54 -15.14 9.51 10.12
CA GLU A 54 -15.61 8.50 11.07
C GLU A 54 -14.72 7.25 11.07
N ASP A 55 -14.37 6.74 9.88
CA ASP A 55 -13.42 5.63 9.74
C ASP A 55 -12.07 5.98 10.37
N LEU A 56 -11.54 7.17 10.06
CA LEU A 56 -10.25 7.64 10.57
C LEU A 56 -10.26 7.81 12.09
N ARG A 57 -11.37 8.25 12.69
CA ARG A 57 -11.53 8.33 14.15
C ARG A 57 -11.39 6.95 14.80
N TYR A 58 -11.96 5.91 14.18
CA TYR A 58 -11.85 4.55 14.68
C TYR A 58 -10.38 4.08 14.65
N VAL A 59 -9.73 4.20 13.49
CA VAL A 59 -8.33 3.75 13.37
C VAL A 59 -7.38 4.57 14.23
N SER A 60 -7.64 5.88 14.39
CA SER A 60 -6.85 6.73 15.30
C SER A 60 -6.93 6.26 16.75
N THR A 61 -8.12 5.84 17.20
CA THR A 61 -8.28 5.31 18.57
C THR A 61 -7.49 4.01 18.74
N TRP A 62 -7.63 3.08 17.79
CA TRP A 62 -6.86 1.83 17.77
C TRP A 62 -5.34 2.09 17.78
N TRP A 63 -4.86 3.02 16.96
CA TRP A 63 -3.43 3.35 16.88
C TRP A 63 -2.90 3.95 18.18
N GLU A 64 -3.67 4.85 18.80
CA GLU A 64 -3.32 5.44 20.10
C GLU A 64 -3.26 4.39 21.22
N GLU A 65 -4.18 3.42 21.21
CA GLU A 65 -4.22 2.32 22.17
C GLU A 65 -3.04 1.34 22.02
N LEU A 66 -2.60 1.07 20.78
CA LEU A 66 -1.40 0.28 20.53
C LEU A 66 -0.13 0.97 21.04
N GLY A 67 -0.08 2.30 20.95
CA GLY A 67 1.02 3.13 21.48
C GLY A 67 2.36 2.96 20.76
N LEU A 68 2.42 2.27 19.61
CA LEU A 68 3.65 1.99 18.85
C LEU A 68 4.36 3.28 18.43
N GLY A 69 3.64 4.21 17.80
CA GLY A 69 4.19 5.48 17.31
C GLY A 69 4.69 6.44 18.40
N LYS A 70 4.30 6.26 19.67
CA LYS A 70 4.78 7.08 20.80
C LYS A 70 5.88 6.42 21.61
N ARG A 71 6.01 5.09 21.52
CA ARG A 71 6.90 4.30 22.39
C ARG A 71 8.30 4.15 21.82
N PHE A 72 8.44 4.16 20.50
CA PHE A 72 9.71 3.94 19.82
C PHE A 72 10.02 5.07 18.84
N ASN A 73 11.09 5.82 19.11
CA ASN A 73 11.48 6.98 18.29
C ASN A 73 12.03 6.61 16.90
N PHE A 74 12.21 5.32 16.61
CA PHE A 74 12.73 4.85 15.32
C PHE A 74 11.63 4.62 14.28
N ALA A 75 10.41 4.27 14.72
CA ALA A 75 9.29 3.98 13.83
C ALA A 75 8.56 5.27 13.45
N ARG A 76 8.15 5.36 12.18
CA ARG A 76 7.49 6.55 11.63
C ARG A 76 5.99 6.52 11.95
N ASP A 77 5.47 7.52 12.65
CA ASP A 77 4.01 7.69 12.78
C ASP A 77 3.42 8.18 11.45
N ARG A 78 2.79 7.26 10.71
CA ARG A 78 2.26 7.48 9.35
C ARG A 78 0.78 7.15 9.21
N LEU A 79 0.02 7.23 10.30
CA LEU A 79 -1.38 6.81 10.30
C LEU A 79 -2.23 7.54 9.23
N MET A 80 -2.00 8.84 9.05
CA MET A 80 -2.73 9.64 8.07
C MET A 80 -2.40 9.26 6.63
N GLU A 81 -1.13 8.97 6.34
CA GLU A 81 -0.67 8.46 5.06
C GLU A 81 -1.22 7.05 4.80
N ASN A 82 -1.20 6.18 5.81
CA ASN A 82 -1.75 4.83 5.73
C ASN A 82 -3.26 4.85 5.46
N PHE A 83 -3.99 5.81 6.04
CA PHE A 83 -5.41 5.99 5.75
C PHE A 83 -5.65 6.57 4.35
N LEU A 84 -4.79 7.48 3.88
CA LEU A 84 -4.83 7.98 2.51
C LEU A 84 -4.70 6.83 1.50
N TRP A 85 -3.82 5.86 1.77
CA TRP A 85 -3.73 4.64 0.96
C TRP A 85 -5.06 3.88 0.91
N SER A 86 -5.63 3.58 2.07
CA SER A 86 -6.88 2.83 2.20
C SER A 86 -8.06 3.52 1.50
N ALA A 87 -8.21 4.84 1.69
CA ALA A 87 -9.27 5.63 1.07
C ALA A 87 -9.10 5.80 -0.44
N GLY A 88 -7.86 5.76 -0.94
CA GLY A 88 -7.56 5.76 -2.37
C GLY A 88 -7.84 4.42 -3.05
N MET A 89 -7.63 3.31 -2.33
CA MET A 89 -7.91 1.95 -2.77
C MET A 89 -9.41 1.62 -2.76
N ILE A 90 -10.06 1.90 -1.63
CA ILE A 90 -11.43 1.48 -1.29
C ILE A 90 -12.34 2.71 -1.36
N ILE A 91 -12.79 3.01 -2.56
CA ILE A 91 -13.50 4.26 -2.89
C ILE A 91 -14.98 4.28 -2.48
N ALA A 92 -15.60 3.12 -2.28
CA ALA A 92 -17.04 3.03 -2.04
C ALA A 92 -17.35 3.38 -0.57
N PRO A 93 -18.22 4.37 -0.29
CA PRO A 93 -18.43 4.86 1.07
C PRO A 93 -18.91 3.79 2.06
N GLU A 94 -19.70 2.81 1.59
CA GLU A 94 -20.21 1.69 2.38
C GLU A 94 -19.13 0.73 2.92
N ASP A 95 -17.91 0.78 2.39
CA ASP A 95 -16.80 -0.12 2.74
C ASP A 95 -15.90 0.41 3.87
N GLY A 96 -16.47 1.13 4.84
CA GLY A 96 -15.72 1.72 5.96
C GLY A 96 -14.90 0.70 6.75
N LYS A 97 -15.47 -0.48 7.00
CA LYS A 97 -14.78 -1.60 7.65
C LYS A 97 -13.52 -2.03 6.88
N SER A 98 -13.61 -2.16 5.56
CA SER A 98 -12.46 -2.50 4.71
C SER A 98 -11.38 -1.43 4.79
N ARG A 99 -11.75 -0.13 4.79
CA ARG A 99 -10.80 0.98 4.94
C ARG A 99 -10.12 0.96 6.31
N ILE A 100 -10.85 0.65 7.37
CA ILE A 100 -10.32 0.52 8.73
C ILE A 100 -9.28 -0.60 8.79
N PHE A 101 -9.64 -1.82 8.37
CA PHE A 101 -8.73 -2.97 8.38
C PHE A 101 -7.51 -2.74 7.50
N HIS A 102 -7.67 -2.15 6.32
CA HIS A 102 -6.54 -1.79 5.46
C HIS A 102 -5.59 -0.79 6.12
N THR A 103 -6.12 0.21 6.81
CA THR A 103 -5.27 1.21 7.47
C THR A 103 -4.47 0.57 8.61
N MET A 104 -5.08 -0.36 9.35
CA MET A 104 -4.41 -1.14 10.38
C MET A 104 -3.28 -2.00 9.78
N VAL A 105 -3.56 -2.71 8.69
CA VAL A 105 -2.56 -3.52 7.97
C VAL A 105 -1.40 -2.66 7.47
N ASN A 106 -1.68 -1.52 6.83
CA ASN A 106 -0.66 -0.59 6.33
C ASN A 106 0.23 -0.05 7.44
N ALA A 107 -0.35 0.29 8.59
CA ALA A 107 0.39 0.73 9.76
C ALA A 107 1.34 -0.36 10.28
N LEU A 108 0.86 -1.61 10.40
CA LEU A 108 1.68 -2.74 10.82
C LEU A 108 2.80 -3.05 9.82
N ILE A 109 2.53 -2.99 8.50
CA ILE A 109 3.55 -3.15 7.46
C ILE A 109 4.65 -2.09 7.63
N THR A 110 4.26 -0.81 7.76
CA THR A 110 5.21 0.31 7.91
C THR A 110 6.08 0.19 9.16
N ASP A 111 5.48 -0.23 10.27
CA ASP A 111 6.19 -0.40 11.53
C ASP A 111 7.18 -1.57 11.48
N ILE A 112 6.79 -2.69 10.86
CA ILE A 112 7.66 -3.85 10.69
C ILE A 112 8.78 -3.53 9.70
N ASP A 113 8.49 -2.83 8.60
CA ASP A 113 9.49 -2.28 7.66
C ASP A 113 10.57 -1.49 8.41
N ASP A 114 10.19 -0.57 9.30
CA ASP A 114 11.15 0.20 10.12
C ASP A 114 11.97 -0.68 11.08
N VAL A 115 11.41 -1.79 11.57
CA VAL A 115 12.17 -2.78 12.36
C VAL A 115 13.26 -3.44 11.51
N TYR A 116 12.96 -3.83 10.27
CA TYR A 116 13.93 -4.50 9.39
C TYR A 116 14.97 -3.55 8.78
N ASP A 117 14.56 -2.36 8.36
CA ASP A 117 15.41 -1.44 7.58
C ASP A 117 16.26 -0.50 8.45
N VAL A 118 15.82 -0.20 9.68
CA VAL A 118 16.44 0.87 10.48
C VAL A 118 17.02 0.37 11.79
N TYR A 119 16.33 -0.53 12.50
CA TYR A 119 16.62 -0.76 13.91
C TYR A 119 17.18 -2.14 14.24
N GLY A 120 16.62 -3.21 13.67
CA GLY A 120 16.97 -4.58 14.04
C GLY A 120 18.35 -5.01 13.56
N THR A 121 19.06 -5.76 14.41
CA THR A 121 20.26 -6.48 13.98
C THR A 121 19.89 -7.74 13.20
N LEU A 122 20.77 -8.23 12.30
CA LEU A 122 20.45 -9.40 11.48
C LEU A 122 20.00 -10.62 12.32
N ASP A 123 20.65 -10.91 13.44
CA ASP A 123 20.26 -12.01 14.35
C ASP A 123 18.86 -11.82 14.95
N GLU A 124 18.51 -10.58 15.32
CA GLU A 124 17.16 -10.25 15.81
C GLU A 124 16.10 -10.38 14.71
N LEU A 125 16.42 -9.97 13.47
CA LEU A 125 15.52 -10.07 12.33
C LEU A 125 15.26 -11.52 11.91
N GLU A 126 16.28 -12.39 11.96
CA GLU A 126 16.11 -13.82 11.76
C GLU A 126 15.17 -14.42 12.82
N LEU A 127 15.33 -14.00 14.07
CA LEU A 127 14.47 -14.46 15.16
C LEU A 127 13.02 -13.95 15.04
N PHE A 128 12.83 -12.68 14.66
CA PHE A 128 11.50 -12.12 14.40
C PHE A 128 10.79 -12.88 13.28
N THR A 129 11.50 -13.14 12.18
CA THR A 129 10.99 -13.90 11.04
C THR A 129 10.56 -15.32 11.46
N ASP A 130 11.38 -16.02 12.26
CA ASP A 130 11.03 -17.37 12.77
C ASP A 130 9.79 -17.35 13.68
N VAL A 131 9.64 -16.33 14.53
CA VAL A 131 8.47 -16.21 15.41
C VAL A 131 7.19 -15.91 14.63
N VAL A 132 7.26 -15.07 13.59
CA VAL A 132 6.14 -14.84 12.65
C VAL A 132 5.79 -16.13 11.90
N GLU A 133 6.77 -16.86 11.39
CA GLU A 133 6.56 -18.14 10.70
C GLU A 133 5.94 -19.22 11.60
N ARG A 134 6.25 -19.22 12.90
CA ARG A 134 5.60 -20.13 13.87
C ARG A 134 4.18 -19.70 14.16
N TRP A 135 3.93 -18.39 14.26
CA TRP A 135 2.63 -17.82 14.63
C TRP A 135 2.11 -18.38 15.98
N ASP A 136 3.02 -18.52 16.94
CA ASP A 136 2.72 -18.99 18.29
C ASP A 136 3.08 -17.89 19.30
N ILE A 137 2.07 -17.35 19.98
CA ILE A 137 2.26 -16.29 20.98
C ILE A 137 3.17 -16.72 22.13
N ASN A 138 3.28 -18.03 22.39
CA ASN A 138 4.16 -18.53 23.45
C ASN A 138 5.65 -18.33 23.11
N GLU A 139 6.01 -18.17 21.83
CA GLU A 139 7.39 -17.95 21.37
C GLU A 139 7.86 -16.50 21.55
N ILE A 140 6.96 -15.59 21.93
CA ILE A 140 7.26 -14.14 22.07
C ILE A 140 8.41 -13.85 23.05
N HIS A 141 8.64 -14.72 24.04
CA HIS A 141 9.70 -14.54 25.03
C HIS A 141 11.11 -14.60 24.44
N ARG A 142 11.26 -15.17 23.23
CA ARG A 142 12.53 -15.24 22.51
C ARG A 142 12.95 -13.88 21.95
N LEU A 143 11.99 -13.02 21.62
CA LEU A 143 12.24 -11.72 20.99
C LEU A 143 12.85 -10.72 21.99
N PRO A 144 13.61 -9.72 21.53
CA PRO A 144 13.96 -8.56 22.34
C PRO A 144 12.71 -7.76 22.70
N ASP A 145 12.74 -7.02 23.82
CA ASP A 145 11.54 -6.41 24.40
C ASP A 145 10.78 -5.46 23.47
N TYR A 146 11.48 -4.75 22.58
CA TYR A 146 10.83 -3.88 21.59
C TYR A 146 10.05 -4.69 20.54
N MET A 147 10.67 -5.75 19.98
CA MET A 147 10.04 -6.64 18.99
C MET A 147 8.85 -7.41 19.56
N LYS A 148 8.84 -7.72 20.86
CA LYS A 148 7.67 -8.34 21.50
C LYS A 148 6.42 -7.51 21.27
N ILE A 149 6.52 -6.19 21.37
CA ILE A 149 5.36 -5.30 21.25
C ILE A 149 4.86 -5.27 19.80
N TYR A 150 5.77 -5.18 18.82
CA TYR A 150 5.42 -5.26 17.40
C TYR A 150 4.79 -6.61 17.03
N TYR A 151 5.38 -7.72 17.47
CA TYR A 151 4.83 -9.06 17.23
C TYR A 151 3.46 -9.23 17.89
N HIS A 152 3.29 -8.76 19.13
CA HIS A 152 2.01 -8.85 19.83
C HIS A 152 0.93 -7.99 19.16
N ALA A 153 1.27 -6.79 18.68
CA ALA A 153 0.36 -5.94 17.92
C ALA A 153 -0.05 -6.58 16.60
N LEU A 154 0.91 -7.16 15.86
CA LEU A 154 0.67 -7.92 14.65
C LEU A 154 -0.25 -9.12 14.90
N TYR A 155 0.12 -9.98 15.85
CA TYR A 155 -0.59 -11.21 16.18
C TYR A 155 -2.05 -10.93 16.56
N ASN A 156 -2.28 -9.97 17.46
CA ASN A 156 -3.63 -9.64 17.90
C ASN A 156 -4.48 -9.05 16.77
N SER A 157 -3.96 -8.06 16.05
CA SER A 157 -4.73 -7.38 15.00
C SER A 157 -5.11 -8.34 13.87
N VAL A 158 -4.16 -9.21 13.46
CA VAL A 158 -4.41 -10.19 12.40
C VAL A 158 -5.40 -11.26 12.84
N ASN A 159 -5.29 -11.76 14.07
CA ASN A 159 -6.25 -12.74 14.59
C ASN A 159 -7.65 -12.14 14.81
N GLU A 160 -7.75 -10.86 15.15
CA GLU A 160 -9.04 -10.15 15.23
C GLU A 160 -9.71 -10.05 13.84
N MET A 161 -8.96 -9.65 12.82
CA MET A 161 -9.45 -9.61 11.43
C MET A 161 -9.84 -11.00 10.91
N ALA A 162 -9.06 -12.03 11.27
CA ALA A 162 -9.37 -13.41 10.91
C ALA A 162 -10.64 -13.93 11.62
N PHE A 163 -10.82 -13.60 12.90
CA PHE A 163 -12.03 -13.95 13.64
C PHE A 163 -13.28 -13.29 13.06
N ASP A 164 -13.16 -12.04 12.65
CA ASP A 164 -14.24 -11.31 11.98
C ASP A 164 -14.62 -11.98 10.64
N THR A 165 -13.64 -12.40 9.84
CA THR A 165 -13.86 -13.18 8.61
C THR A 165 -14.53 -14.53 8.91
N LEU A 166 -14.09 -15.24 9.94
CA LEU A 166 -14.69 -16.50 10.38
C LEU A 166 -16.15 -16.31 10.80
N LYS A 167 -16.46 -15.21 11.51
CA LYS A 167 -17.82 -14.90 11.95
C LYS A 167 -18.75 -14.57 10.78
N GLU A 168 -18.28 -13.83 9.78
CA GLU A 168 -19.11 -13.37 8.66
C GLU A 168 -19.24 -14.41 7.54
N GLN A 169 -18.16 -15.13 7.23
CA GLN A 169 -18.10 -16.04 6.09
C GLN A 169 -17.95 -17.52 6.49
N GLY A 170 -17.70 -17.83 7.77
CA GLY A 170 -17.55 -19.21 8.26
C GLY A 170 -16.22 -19.87 7.90
N ILE A 171 -15.23 -19.09 7.44
CA ILE A 171 -13.94 -19.58 6.93
C ILE A 171 -12.80 -19.13 7.85
N ASP A 172 -11.99 -20.07 8.31
CA ASP A 172 -10.77 -19.78 9.06
C ASP A 172 -9.64 -19.41 8.10
N VAL A 173 -9.25 -18.13 8.14
CA VAL A 173 -8.23 -17.53 7.26
C VAL A 173 -6.90 -17.29 7.97
N ILE A 174 -6.75 -17.71 9.24
CA ILE A 174 -5.47 -17.58 9.97
C ILE A 174 -4.33 -18.25 9.20
N PRO A 175 -4.45 -19.49 8.68
CA PRO A 175 -3.35 -20.13 7.95
C PRO A 175 -2.91 -19.34 6.71
N PHE A 176 -3.89 -18.75 5.99
CA PHE A 176 -3.65 -17.93 4.82
C PHE A 176 -2.92 -16.62 5.17
N LEU A 177 -3.44 -15.87 6.15
CA LEU A 177 -2.83 -14.61 6.59
C LEU A 177 -1.43 -14.83 7.17
N LYS A 178 -1.26 -15.88 7.98
CA LYS A 178 0.03 -16.28 8.52
C LYS A 178 1.08 -16.45 7.42
N LYS A 179 0.75 -17.17 6.35
CA LYS A 179 1.69 -17.38 5.23
C LYS A 179 2.10 -16.05 4.61
N LEU A 180 1.14 -15.17 4.31
CA LEU A 180 1.42 -13.90 3.66
C LEU A 180 2.30 -12.96 4.50
N TRP A 181 2.05 -12.88 5.81
CA TRP A 181 2.92 -12.12 6.73
C TRP A 181 4.32 -12.74 6.86
N THR A 182 4.40 -14.07 6.81
CA THR A 182 5.68 -14.79 6.79
C THR A 182 6.46 -14.48 5.51
N ASP A 183 5.81 -14.52 4.35
CA ASP A 183 6.42 -14.23 3.05
C ASP A 183 6.93 -12.78 3.00
N LEU A 184 6.17 -11.83 3.55
CA LEU A 184 6.62 -10.44 3.70
C LEU A 184 7.88 -10.33 4.59
N CYS A 185 7.87 -10.94 5.78
CA CYS A 185 9.02 -10.89 6.69
C CYS A 185 10.26 -11.57 6.09
N LYS A 186 10.09 -12.66 5.33
CA LYS A 186 11.17 -13.32 4.59
C LYS A 186 11.72 -12.42 3.49
N ALA A 187 10.86 -11.70 2.76
CA ALA A 187 11.30 -10.76 1.74
C ALA A 187 12.10 -9.59 2.34
N TYR A 188 11.67 -9.06 3.48
CA TYR A 188 12.46 -8.07 4.24
C TYR A 188 13.80 -8.64 4.72
N LEU A 189 13.81 -9.88 5.21
CA LEU A 189 15.05 -10.52 5.66
C LEU A 189 16.06 -10.71 4.52
N VAL A 190 15.60 -10.99 3.30
CA VAL A 190 16.46 -11.07 2.11
C VAL A 190 17.12 -9.71 1.84
N GLU A 191 16.33 -8.62 1.86
CA GLU A 191 16.85 -7.25 1.67
C GLU A 191 17.85 -6.86 2.77
N ALA A 192 17.54 -7.17 4.03
CA ALA A 192 18.48 -6.97 5.13
C ALA A 192 19.78 -7.77 4.91
N LYS A 193 19.71 -9.02 4.43
CA LYS A 193 20.92 -9.81 4.13
C LYS A 193 21.76 -9.18 3.02
N TRP A 194 21.13 -8.65 1.97
CA TRP A 194 21.83 -7.91 0.93
C TRP A 194 22.54 -6.68 1.50
N TYR A 195 21.85 -5.92 2.35
CA TYR A 195 22.42 -4.77 3.06
C TYR A 195 23.68 -5.15 3.86
N TYR A 196 23.56 -6.11 4.77
CA TYR A 196 24.64 -6.49 5.68
C TYR A 196 25.86 -7.08 4.97
N THR A 197 25.66 -7.73 3.81
CA THR A 197 26.74 -8.33 3.02
C THR A 197 27.33 -7.38 1.97
N GLY A 198 26.72 -6.21 1.76
CA GLY A 198 27.08 -5.30 0.67
C GLY A 198 26.82 -5.89 -0.72
N TYR A 199 25.83 -6.79 -0.82
CA TYR A 199 25.47 -7.43 -2.09
C TYR A 199 24.59 -6.53 -2.94
N THR A 200 24.92 -6.44 -4.23
CA THR A 200 24.09 -5.75 -5.22
C THR A 200 23.45 -6.79 -6.14
N PRO A 201 22.12 -7.02 -6.04
CA PRO A 201 21.42 -7.94 -6.92
C PRO A 201 21.32 -7.41 -8.36
N THR A 202 20.98 -8.29 -9.29
CA THR A 202 20.50 -7.86 -10.63
C THR A 202 19.12 -7.21 -10.51
N LEU A 203 18.66 -6.45 -11.53
CA LEU A 203 17.33 -5.85 -11.47
C LEU A 203 16.23 -6.91 -11.31
N GLN A 204 16.36 -8.03 -12.03
CA GLN A 204 15.36 -9.10 -11.97
C GLN A 204 15.36 -9.79 -10.60
N GLU A 205 16.53 -10.12 -10.06
CA GLU A 205 16.65 -10.72 -8.72
C GLU A 205 16.09 -9.79 -7.62
N TYR A 206 16.36 -8.50 -7.71
CA TYR A 206 15.75 -7.50 -6.83
C TYR A 206 14.23 -7.52 -6.99
N ILE A 207 13.71 -7.41 -8.22
CA ILE A 207 12.27 -7.38 -8.48
C ILE A 207 11.58 -8.60 -7.90
N ASP A 208 12.12 -9.81 -8.11
CA ASP A 208 11.54 -11.09 -7.68
C ASP A 208 11.28 -11.14 -6.17
N ASN A 209 12.06 -10.41 -5.37
CA ASN A 209 11.84 -10.20 -3.94
C ASN A 209 11.00 -8.93 -3.65
N ALA A 210 11.32 -7.84 -4.33
CA ALA A 210 10.89 -6.50 -3.98
C ALA A 210 9.40 -6.24 -4.21
N TRP A 211 8.76 -6.97 -5.13
CA TRP A 211 7.30 -6.90 -5.32
C TRP A 211 6.53 -7.50 -4.13
N ILE A 212 7.16 -8.38 -3.34
CA ILE A 212 6.61 -8.90 -2.07
C ILE A 212 6.94 -7.93 -0.93
N SER A 213 8.21 -7.51 -0.80
CA SER A 213 8.66 -6.65 0.30
C SER A 213 7.96 -5.30 0.35
N VAL A 214 7.43 -4.81 -0.77
CA VAL A 214 6.63 -3.58 -0.78
C VAL A 214 5.26 -3.72 -0.08
N GLY A 215 4.86 -4.93 0.30
CA GLY A 215 3.62 -5.21 1.03
C GLY A 215 2.33 -5.18 0.20
N GLY A 216 2.41 -4.84 -1.09
CA GLY A 216 1.25 -4.67 -1.97
C GLY A 216 0.38 -5.93 -2.11
N SER A 217 1.01 -7.11 -2.23
CA SER A 217 0.31 -8.38 -2.36
C SER A 217 -0.43 -8.76 -1.07
N LEU A 218 0.19 -8.51 0.09
CA LEU A 218 -0.42 -8.69 1.40
C LEU A 218 -1.61 -7.75 1.59
N MET A 219 -1.49 -6.47 1.24
CA MET A 219 -2.60 -5.51 1.29
C MET A 219 -3.77 -6.02 0.43
N LEU A 220 -3.51 -6.40 -0.82
CA LEU A 220 -4.54 -6.93 -1.71
C LEU A 220 -5.17 -8.22 -1.17
N ALA A 221 -4.40 -9.12 -0.57
CA ALA A 221 -4.96 -10.31 0.06
C ALA A 221 -5.94 -9.97 1.20
N HIS A 222 -5.60 -9.01 2.07
CA HIS A 222 -6.54 -8.51 3.08
C HIS A 222 -7.78 -7.86 2.46
N SER A 223 -7.65 -7.20 1.30
CA SER A 223 -8.79 -6.57 0.62
C SER A 223 -9.76 -7.65 0.15
N TYR A 224 -9.25 -8.71 -0.45
CA TYR A 224 -10.05 -9.84 -0.93
C TYR A 224 -10.91 -10.44 0.19
N LEU A 225 -10.33 -10.66 1.38
CA LEU A 225 -11.03 -11.26 2.51
C LEU A 225 -12.24 -10.44 2.98
N VAL A 226 -12.20 -9.12 2.82
CA VAL A 226 -13.28 -8.22 3.27
C VAL A 226 -14.24 -7.85 2.15
N THR A 227 -13.81 -7.84 0.88
CA THR A 227 -14.65 -7.38 -0.23
C THR A 227 -15.34 -8.47 -1.03
N ASP A 228 -14.82 -9.69 -0.99
CA ASP A 228 -15.29 -10.78 -1.82
C ASP A 228 -15.88 -11.91 -0.97
N HIS A 229 -16.73 -12.73 -1.61
CA HIS A 229 -17.05 -14.03 -1.06
C HIS A 229 -15.85 -14.94 -1.25
N ILE A 230 -15.30 -15.42 -0.13
CA ILE A 230 -14.05 -16.18 -0.13
C ILE A 230 -14.30 -17.56 -0.75
N THR A 231 -13.45 -17.94 -1.70
CA THR A 231 -13.43 -19.26 -2.34
C THR A 231 -12.04 -19.88 -2.25
N GLU A 232 -11.97 -21.21 -2.24
CA GLU A 232 -10.68 -21.92 -2.27
C GLU A 232 -9.85 -21.54 -3.50
N GLU A 233 -10.50 -21.39 -4.66
CA GLU A 233 -9.87 -20.93 -5.90
C GLU A 233 -9.29 -19.52 -5.76
N GLY A 234 -10.04 -18.59 -5.14
CA GLY A 234 -9.57 -17.22 -4.93
C GLY A 234 -8.36 -17.17 -3.98
N LEU A 235 -8.41 -17.87 -2.85
CA LEU A 235 -7.30 -17.98 -1.91
C LEU A 235 -6.06 -18.60 -2.58
N HIS A 236 -6.22 -19.69 -3.33
CA HIS A 236 -5.12 -20.32 -4.07
C HIS A 236 -4.51 -19.38 -5.12
N ASN A 237 -5.33 -18.63 -5.86
CA ASN A 237 -4.85 -17.68 -6.87
C ASN A 237 -4.08 -16.50 -6.26
N ILE A 238 -4.39 -16.11 -5.02
CA ILE A 238 -3.63 -15.09 -4.29
C ILE A 238 -2.34 -15.68 -3.72
N GLN A 239 -2.39 -16.89 -3.18
CA GLN A 239 -1.32 -17.45 -2.36
C GLN A 239 -0.20 -18.15 -3.16
N GLU A 240 -0.55 -18.85 -4.24
CA GLU A 240 0.36 -19.73 -4.97
C GLU A 240 0.65 -19.24 -6.39
N ASN A 241 -0.38 -18.76 -7.08
CA ASN A 241 -0.24 -18.30 -8.47
C ASN A 241 0.09 -16.81 -8.59
N TYR A 242 -0.10 -16.04 -7.51
CA TYR A 242 -0.06 -14.59 -7.50
C TYR A 242 -0.62 -14.00 -8.79
N SER A 243 -1.95 -14.15 -8.99
CA SER A 243 -2.64 -13.72 -10.20
C SER A 243 -2.01 -12.47 -10.80
N ASP A 244 -1.78 -12.47 -12.12
CA ASP A 244 -0.98 -11.45 -12.82
C ASP A 244 -1.38 -10.00 -12.45
N ILE A 245 -2.65 -9.76 -12.14
CA ILE A 245 -3.14 -8.47 -11.66
C ILE A 245 -2.59 -8.06 -10.28
N ILE A 246 -2.47 -8.99 -9.32
CA ILE A 246 -1.91 -8.75 -7.99
C ILE A 246 -0.40 -8.52 -8.09
N TYR A 247 0.29 -9.38 -8.84
CA TYR A 247 1.72 -9.22 -9.12
C TYR A 247 1.98 -7.88 -9.80
N GLY A 248 1.27 -7.57 -10.88
CA GLY A 248 1.43 -6.32 -11.63
C GLY A 248 1.13 -5.09 -10.80
N SER A 249 0.08 -5.13 -9.98
CA SER A 249 -0.25 -4.02 -9.08
C SER A 249 0.85 -3.79 -8.04
N SER A 250 1.35 -4.87 -7.44
CA SER A 250 2.45 -4.82 -6.46
C SER A 250 3.76 -4.34 -7.07
N LEU A 251 4.06 -4.79 -8.29
CA LEU A 251 5.23 -4.34 -9.05
C LEU A 251 5.15 -2.85 -9.35
N ILE A 252 4.00 -2.31 -9.75
CA ILE A 252 3.85 -0.85 -9.97
C ILE A 252 4.11 -0.10 -8.66
N ILE A 253 3.59 -0.58 -7.52
CA ILE A 253 3.85 0.05 -6.22
C ILE A 253 5.35 0.09 -5.94
N ARG A 254 6.05 -1.04 -6.09
CA ARG A 254 7.50 -1.13 -5.89
C ARG A 254 8.26 -0.17 -6.79
N LEU A 255 8.05 -0.23 -8.11
CA LEU A 255 8.79 0.60 -9.05
C LEU A 255 8.53 2.10 -8.87
N THR A 256 7.28 2.48 -8.53
CA THR A 256 6.94 3.88 -8.25
C THR A 256 7.51 4.37 -6.94
N ASN A 257 7.50 3.53 -5.89
CA ASN A 257 8.15 3.80 -4.62
C ASN A 257 9.65 4.05 -4.82
N ASP A 258 10.36 3.11 -5.45
CA ASP A 258 11.79 3.21 -5.71
C ASP A 258 12.16 4.47 -6.51
N LEU A 259 11.35 4.85 -7.51
CA LEU A 259 11.55 6.10 -8.26
C LEU A 259 11.41 7.36 -7.37
N GLY A 260 10.47 7.34 -6.41
CA GLY A 260 10.20 8.46 -5.53
C GLY A 260 11.17 8.58 -4.36
N THR A 261 11.71 7.47 -3.86
CA THR A 261 12.52 7.43 -2.63
C THR A 261 14.02 7.28 -2.89
N SER A 262 14.44 6.86 -4.09
CA SER A 262 15.86 6.63 -4.40
C SER A 262 16.83 7.75 -3.98
N PRO A 263 16.52 9.06 -4.15
CA PRO A 263 17.48 10.10 -3.80
C PRO A 263 17.70 10.25 -2.29
N HIS A 264 16.71 9.88 -1.48
CA HIS A 264 16.80 9.94 -0.01
C HIS A 264 17.46 8.68 0.55
N GLU A 265 17.14 7.52 -0.01
CA GLU A 265 17.69 6.22 0.39
C GLU A 265 19.19 6.12 0.08
N LEU A 266 19.61 6.59 -1.10
CA LEU A 266 21.03 6.69 -1.46
C LEU A 266 21.86 7.50 -0.45
N LYS A 267 21.28 8.58 0.11
CA LYS A 267 21.97 9.42 1.11
C LYS A 267 22.10 8.73 2.47
N ARG A 268 21.18 7.81 2.79
CA ARG A 268 21.19 7.03 4.04
C ARG A 268 22.04 5.77 3.94
N GLY A 269 22.46 5.39 2.72
CA GLY A 269 23.28 4.23 2.45
C GLY A 269 22.51 2.92 2.42
N ASP A 270 21.20 2.96 2.13
CA ASP A 270 20.33 1.79 1.98
C ASP A 270 20.77 0.90 0.78
N ILE A 271 20.21 -0.30 0.66
CA ILE A 271 20.46 -1.22 -0.45
C ILE A 271 20.17 -0.58 -1.81
N PRO A 272 20.88 -1.00 -2.87
CA PRO A 272 20.49 -0.69 -4.23
C PRO A 272 19.03 -1.09 -4.49
N LYS A 273 18.20 -0.14 -4.92
CA LYS A 273 16.81 -0.38 -5.34
C LYS A 273 16.74 -0.54 -6.86
N SER A 274 15.55 -0.50 -7.47
CA SER A 274 15.36 -0.72 -8.92
C SER A 274 16.30 0.09 -9.82
N VAL A 275 16.45 1.41 -9.57
CA VAL A 275 17.29 2.28 -10.41
C VAL A 275 18.76 1.87 -10.31
N GLN A 276 19.26 1.63 -9.10
CA GLN A 276 20.66 1.29 -8.87
C GLN A 276 21.00 -0.13 -9.35
N CYS A 277 20.10 -1.10 -9.15
CA CYS A 277 20.26 -2.46 -9.64
C CYS A 277 20.36 -2.46 -11.17
N TYR A 278 19.50 -1.69 -11.85
CA TYR A 278 19.58 -1.56 -13.31
C TYR A 278 20.88 -0.90 -13.78
N MET A 279 21.32 0.20 -13.14
CA MET A 279 22.59 0.84 -13.47
C MET A 279 23.78 -0.10 -13.30
N TYR A 280 23.77 -0.88 -12.20
CA TYR A 280 24.81 -1.87 -11.93
C TYR A 280 24.85 -2.99 -12.98
N GLU A 281 23.71 -3.55 -13.34
CA GLU A 281 23.60 -4.65 -14.31
C GLU A 281 23.93 -4.22 -15.74
N SER A 282 23.44 -3.06 -16.16
CA SER A 282 23.58 -2.57 -17.54
C SER A 282 24.86 -1.78 -17.80
N GLY A 283 25.56 -1.34 -16.75
CA GLY A 283 26.72 -0.45 -16.85
C GLY A 283 26.39 0.99 -17.26
N VAL A 284 25.11 1.36 -17.25
CA VAL A 284 24.64 2.72 -17.55
C VAL A 284 25.08 3.69 -16.46
N SER A 285 25.75 4.78 -16.86
CA SER A 285 26.23 5.81 -15.93
C SER A 285 25.25 6.97 -15.73
N GLU A 286 24.33 7.19 -16.66
CA GLU A 286 23.31 8.25 -16.57
C GLU A 286 22.08 7.76 -15.79
N GLU A 287 21.86 8.32 -14.59
CA GLU A 287 20.72 7.94 -13.74
C GLU A 287 19.38 8.10 -14.46
N GLU A 288 19.23 9.14 -15.29
CA GLU A 288 17.97 9.39 -16.01
C GLU A 288 17.64 8.30 -17.03
N GLU A 289 18.65 7.69 -17.67
CA GLU A 289 18.42 6.54 -18.55
C GLU A 289 17.88 5.34 -17.76
N ALA A 290 18.39 5.11 -16.55
CA ALA A 290 17.89 4.07 -15.66
C ALA A 290 16.48 4.36 -15.15
N ARG A 291 16.20 5.61 -14.74
CA ARG A 291 14.85 6.04 -14.34
C ARG A 291 13.85 5.87 -15.47
N GLU A 292 14.24 6.19 -16.70
CA GLU A 292 13.41 6.00 -17.89
C GLU A 292 13.15 4.53 -18.20
N HIS A 293 14.13 3.65 -17.98
CA HIS A 293 13.90 2.21 -18.06
C HIS A 293 12.83 1.75 -17.06
N ILE A 294 12.92 2.20 -15.80
CA ILE A 294 11.91 1.87 -14.77
C ILE A 294 10.52 2.41 -15.13
N ARG A 295 10.42 3.63 -15.69
CA ARG A 295 9.13 4.16 -16.20
C ARG A 295 8.54 3.27 -17.30
N LYS A 296 9.36 2.80 -18.24
CA LYS A 296 8.91 1.85 -19.29
C LYS A 296 8.43 0.52 -18.72
N LEU A 297 9.02 0.03 -17.63
CA LEU A 297 8.53 -1.15 -16.93
C LEU A 297 7.15 -0.89 -16.30
N ILE A 298 6.94 0.26 -15.67
CA ILE A 298 5.62 0.67 -15.15
C ILE A 298 4.58 0.70 -16.28
N ASP A 299 4.90 1.31 -17.43
CA ASP A 299 4.02 1.37 -18.59
C ASP A 299 3.66 -0.03 -19.12
N ALA A 300 4.65 -0.93 -19.22
CA ALA A 300 4.45 -2.29 -19.67
C ALA A 300 3.57 -3.09 -18.70
N THR A 301 3.77 -2.91 -17.39
CA THR A 301 2.96 -3.56 -16.36
C THR A 301 1.51 -3.07 -16.38
N TRP A 302 1.27 -1.77 -16.58
CA TRP A 302 -0.09 -1.24 -16.76
C TRP A 302 -0.81 -1.85 -17.97
N LYS A 303 -0.09 -2.10 -19.08
CA LYS A 303 -0.69 -2.76 -20.26
C LYS A 303 -1.16 -4.17 -19.92
N LYS A 304 -0.33 -4.95 -19.21
CA LYS A 304 -0.70 -6.30 -18.75
C LYS A 304 -1.92 -6.28 -17.83
N ILE A 305 -1.95 -5.40 -16.82
CA ILE A 305 -3.12 -5.24 -15.92
C ILE A 305 -4.40 -4.94 -16.72
N ASN A 306 -4.32 -4.10 -17.74
CA ASN A 306 -5.47 -3.77 -18.58
C ASN A 306 -5.94 -4.96 -19.43
N GLU A 307 -5.02 -5.82 -19.89
CA GLU A 307 -5.33 -7.06 -20.61
C GLU A 307 -5.98 -8.09 -19.67
N ASP A 308 -5.44 -8.26 -18.46
CA ASP A 308 -5.95 -9.21 -17.45
C ASP A 308 -7.35 -8.85 -16.97
N GLN A 309 -7.70 -7.56 -16.91
CA GLN A 309 -9.06 -7.11 -16.62
C GLN A 309 -10.08 -7.69 -17.63
N MET A 310 -9.67 -7.95 -18.87
CA MET A 310 -10.53 -8.52 -19.90
C MET A 310 -10.64 -10.05 -19.78
N ALA A 311 -9.80 -10.68 -18.97
CA ALA A 311 -9.85 -12.11 -18.69
C ALA A 311 -10.92 -12.45 -17.62
N LYS A 312 -11.39 -13.70 -17.63
CA LYS A 312 -12.28 -14.21 -16.58
C LYS A 312 -11.43 -14.60 -15.35
N LEU A 313 -11.17 -13.62 -14.48
CA LEU A 313 -10.53 -13.86 -13.19
C LEU A 313 -11.55 -14.37 -12.15
N PRO A 314 -11.14 -15.18 -11.17
CA PRO A 314 -12.00 -15.70 -10.10
C PRO A 314 -12.29 -14.65 -9.01
N PHE A 315 -12.26 -13.37 -9.37
CA PHE A 315 -12.41 -12.24 -8.46
C PHE A 315 -13.60 -11.36 -8.84
N SER A 316 -14.19 -10.69 -7.86
CA SER A 316 -15.22 -9.71 -8.10
C SER A 316 -14.66 -8.51 -8.88
N ARG A 317 -15.53 -7.80 -9.61
CA ARG A 317 -15.16 -6.54 -10.27
C ARG A 317 -14.65 -5.50 -9.27
N LYS A 318 -15.17 -5.55 -8.04
CA LYS A 318 -14.79 -4.65 -6.95
C LYS A 318 -13.34 -4.89 -6.55
N PHE A 319 -12.94 -6.14 -6.35
CA PHE A 319 -11.56 -6.50 -6.05
C PHE A 319 -10.59 -6.12 -7.18
N ILE A 320 -10.97 -6.38 -8.43
CA ILE A 320 -10.17 -6.01 -9.60
C ILE A 320 -9.93 -4.49 -9.65
N GLU A 321 -10.93 -3.67 -9.33
CA GLU A 321 -10.73 -2.22 -9.24
C GLU A 321 -9.86 -1.81 -8.05
N ILE A 322 -9.91 -2.51 -6.92
CA ILE A 322 -9.00 -2.27 -5.79
C ILE A 322 -7.54 -2.54 -6.19
N CYS A 323 -7.26 -3.63 -6.91
CA CYS A 323 -5.93 -3.91 -7.48
C CYS A 323 -5.43 -2.76 -8.35
N LYS A 324 -6.29 -2.18 -9.18
CA LYS A 324 -5.91 -1.01 -10.00
C LYS A 324 -5.73 0.24 -9.15
N ASN A 325 -6.59 0.44 -8.16
CA ASN A 325 -6.55 1.63 -7.32
C ASN A 325 -5.29 1.69 -6.46
N ILE A 326 -4.78 0.57 -5.94
CA ILE A 326 -3.52 0.59 -5.19
C ILE A 326 -2.34 1.08 -6.06
N ALA A 327 -2.30 0.70 -7.34
CA ALA A 327 -1.32 1.19 -8.30
C ALA A 327 -1.51 2.69 -8.63
N ARG A 328 -2.76 3.18 -8.70
CA ARG A 328 -3.06 4.63 -8.86
C ARG A 328 -2.60 5.44 -7.65
N VAL A 329 -2.79 4.88 -6.45
CA VAL A 329 -2.36 5.51 -5.20
C VAL A 329 -0.84 5.58 -5.12
N SER A 330 -0.11 4.55 -5.55
CA SER A 330 1.36 4.58 -5.50
C SER A 330 1.94 5.69 -6.38
N LEU A 331 1.39 5.89 -7.59
CA LEU A 331 1.76 6.99 -8.47
C LEU A 331 1.48 8.34 -7.82
N LEU A 332 0.32 8.48 -7.15
CA LEU A 332 0.02 9.68 -6.38
C LEU A 332 1.07 9.92 -5.29
N MET A 333 1.39 8.91 -4.49
CA MET A 333 2.26 9.03 -3.32
C MET A 333 3.71 9.37 -3.70
N TYR A 334 4.20 8.84 -4.82
CA TYR A 334 5.64 8.86 -5.12
C TYR A 334 6.06 9.70 -6.33
N GLN A 335 5.21 9.94 -7.34
CA GLN A 335 5.64 10.69 -8.54
C GLN A 335 5.76 12.20 -8.33
N ASN A 336 5.18 12.76 -7.28
CA ASN A 336 5.18 14.19 -7.05
C ASN A 336 5.39 14.46 -5.57
N GLY A 337 6.57 14.96 -5.21
CA GLY A 337 6.90 15.47 -3.86
C GLY A 337 6.08 16.69 -3.42
N LYS A 338 4.88 16.89 -3.97
CA LYS A 338 3.85 17.77 -3.41
C LYS A 338 3.51 17.24 -2.03
N GLU A 339 3.55 18.12 -1.03
CA GLU A 339 3.37 17.75 0.38
C GLU A 339 2.11 16.89 0.56
N THR A 340 2.29 15.64 0.97
CA THR A 340 1.20 14.70 1.33
C THR A 340 0.19 15.38 2.25
N LYS A 341 0.67 16.32 3.08
CA LYS A 341 -0.13 17.17 3.96
C LYS A 341 -1.28 17.90 3.25
N ASP A 342 -1.04 18.60 2.15
CA ASP A 342 -2.10 19.38 1.48
C ASP A 342 -3.18 18.46 0.90
N ARG A 343 -2.77 17.30 0.39
CA ARG A 343 -3.70 16.28 -0.11
C ARG A 343 -4.54 15.71 1.02
N VAL A 344 -3.90 15.32 2.12
CA VAL A 344 -4.58 14.84 3.34
C VAL A 344 -5.58 15.87 3.85
N LEU A 345 -5.17 17.15 3.95
CA LEU A 345 -6.04 18.24 4.39
C LEU A 345 -7.25 18.41 3.47
N SER A 346 -7.05 18.42 2.14
CA SER A 346 -8.15 18.57 1.19
C SER A 346 -9.10 17.36 1.14
N LEU A 347 -8.60 16.15 1.37
CA LEU A 347 -9.39 14.92 1.31
C LEU A 347 -10.19 14.69 2.59
N PHE A 348 -9.60 14.97 3.76
CA PHE A 348 -10.13 14.51 5.04
C PHE A 348 -10.43 15.62 6.05
N VAL A 349 -9.99 16.87 5.85
CA VAL A 349 -10.12 17.94 6.84
C VAL A 349 -10.94 19.11 6.33
N HIS A 350 -10.67 19.59 5.13
CA HIS A 350 -11.30 20.78 4.57
C HIS A 350 -12.46 20.40 3.65
N PRO A 351 -13.71 20.70 4.01
CA PRO A 351 -14.85 20.47 3.12
C PRO A 351 -14.86 21.48 1.97
N ILE A 352 -15.55 21.13 0.89
CA ILE A 352 -15.78 22.04 -0.23
C ILE A 352 -16.93 22.97 0.14
N SER A 353 -16.73 24.28 -0.01
CA SER A 353 -17.78 25.27 0.23
C SER A 353 -18.86 25.19 -0.86
N LEU A 354 -20.13 25.30 -0.47
CA LEU A 354 -21.21 25.42 -1.44
C LEU A 354 -21.10 26.75 -2.19
N PRO A 355 -21.40 26.78 -3.51
CA PRO A 355 -21.46 28.02 -4.27
C PRO A 355 -22.53 28.95 -3.66
N LYS A 356 -22.24 30.24 -3.57
CA LYS A 356 -23.18 31.26 -3.08
C LYS A 356 -24.25 31.60 -4.10
#